data_AF-A7AZ15-F1
#
_entry.id   AF-A7AZ15-F1
#
_cell.length_a   1.000
_cell.length_b   1.000
_cell.length_c   1.000
_cell.angle_alpha   90.00
_cell.angle_beta   90.00
_cell.angle_gamma   90.00
#
_symmetry.space_group_name_H-M   'P 1'
#
loop_
_entity.id
_entity.type
_entity.pdbx_description
1 polymer ?
#
loop_
_entity_poly.entity_id
_entity_poly.type
_entity_poly.pdbx_seq_one_letter_code
_entity_poly.pdbx_strand_id
1 'polypeptide(L)'
;MWYQKDWFTGIDYYNLKEKQVHITEMEIKKPVEQRFHEQTEIYYVISGDAELWINGEKFQIQEGSFFCLYMHLFYRIENIRKPLHCVKVSFHIGLFMSLCFEQRKARENEMLVYGVQSLLFLDKEEQKRVERVLEDLLAEEKEQRFSVQNMSIYLAMQLYVLYCRYAMERKKKEGIQKDEVWNIIQRVLLDTSKTVSLEEYAETVGMTAVTLNRKIVNRCGYTVFQLQKMGKVLNACALLHFPELNIQYISDYLGFTNVEDFYRVFKRYRKVSVREYQTKNIGCGAQMQSGEESLQILEYLFLHFQKPFQMKEMETEMKKKESLIERRARETFGRSIQELLEEIRIRIACSYLSATDRTVTQISSDVGFGSISSFQRSFSKYMNQTPSEYRRFHQCK
;
A
#
# COMPACT_ATOMS: atom_id res chain seq x y z
N MET A 1 -1.62 -37.24 -14.49
CA MET A 1 -0.91 -36.25 -13.64
C MET A 1 -1.92 -35.65 -12.68
N TRP A 2 -1.69 -35.81 -11.37
CA TRP A 2 -2.53 -35.22 -10.32
C TRP A 2 -2.04 -33.79 -10.09
N TYR A 3 -2.63 -32.82 -10.77
CA TYR A 3 -2.33 -31.42 -10.49
C TYR A 3 -3.10 -30.99 -9.23
N GLN A 4 -2.39 -30.41 -8.26
CA GLN A 4 -2.98 -29.68 -7.14
C GLN A 4 -3.82 -28.53 -7.73
N LYS A 5 -5.15 -28.59 -7.58
CA LYS A 5 -6.09 -27.72 -8.31
C LYS A 5 -6.12 -26.29 -7.79
N ASP A 6 -5.76 -26.08 -6.52
CA ASP A 6 -5.86 -24.79 -5.87
C ASP A 6 -4.52 -24.43 -5.22
N TRP A 7 -3.82 -23.48 -5.83
CA TRP A 7 -2.70 -22.79 -5.21
C TRP A 7 -3.23 -21.49 -4.63
N PHE A 8 -3.15 -21.34 -3.31
CA PHE A 8 -3.40 -20.04 -2.69
C PHE A 8 -2.21 -19.13 -3.03
N THR A 9 -2.47 -18.07 -3.76
CA THR A 9 -1.47 -17.10 -4.21
C THR A 9 -1.84 -15.71 -3.72
N GLY A 10 -0.91 -14.76 -3.83
CA GLY A 10 -1.19 -13.37 -3.44
C GLY A 10 -2.40 -12.74 -4.14
N ILE A 11 -2.85 -13.27 -5.29
CA ILE A 11 -4.03 -12.79 -6.01
C ILE A 11 -5.35 -13.14 -5.30
N ASP A 12 -5.34 -14.20 -4.47
CA ASP A 12 -6.49 -14.61 -3.66
C ASP A 12 -6.68 -13.69 -2.44
N TYR A 13 -5.65 -12.92 -2.09
CA TYR A 13 -5.63 -11.98 -0.97
C TYR A 13 -5.67 -10.50 -1.41
N TYR A 14 -4.93 -10.16 -2.46
CA TYR A 14 -4.89 -8.81 -3.03
C TYR A 14 -5.64 -8.77 -4.36
N ASN A 15 -6.71 -7.96 -4.42
CA ASN A 15 -7.43 -7.72 -5.66
C ASN A 15 -6.61 -6.79 -6.59
N LEU A 16 -5.61 -7.35 -7.27
CA LEU A 16 -4.70 -6.67 -8.19
C LEU A 16 -5.33 -6.37 -9.56
N LYS A 17 -6.66 -6.21 -9.65
CA LYS A 17 -7.37 -6.00 -10.92
C LYS A 17 -7.04 -4.68 -11.62
N GLU A 18 -6.43 -3.72 -10.91
CA GLU A 18 -5.93 -2.49 -11.52
C GLU A 18 -4.55 -2.69 -12.16
N LYS A 19 -4.32 -2.08 -13.32
CA LYS A 19 -2.95 -1.75 -13.74
C LYS A 19 -2.41 -0.72 -12.73
N GLN A 20 -1.90 -1.16 -11.59
CA GLN A 20 -1.43 -0.28 -10.52
C GLN A 20 -0.26 0.62 -10.94
N VAL A 21 0.41 0.24 -12.02
CA VAL A 21 1.49 0.97 -12.67
C VAL A 21 1.01 1.39 -14.05
N HIS A 22 1.08 2.68 -14.33
CA HIS A 22 0.85 3.25 -15.64
C HIS A 22 2.17 3.80 -16.16
N ILE A 23 2.53 3.45 -17.38
CA ILE A 23 3.68 4.05 -18.07
C ILE A 23 3.20 4.78 -19.33
N THR A 24 3.76 5.94 -19.59
CA THR A 24 3.45 6.73 -20.78
C THR A 24 4.70 7.44 -21.26
N GLU A 25 5.09 7.16 -22.49
CA GLU A 25 6.02 8.01 -23.23
C GLU A 25 5.24 9.18 -23.81
N MET A 26 5.71 10.41 -23.57
CA MET A 26 4.97 11.60 -23.94
C MET A 26 5.88 12.76 -24.36
N GLU A 27 5.31 13.63 -25.20
CA GLU A 27 5.94 14.87 -25.63
C GLU A 27 5.18 16.07 -25.05
N ILE A 28 5.87 16.89 -24.26
CA ILE A 28 5.30 18.07 -23.60
C ILE A 28 5.71 19.32 -24.37
N LYS A 29 4.75 19.89 -25.10
CA LYS A 29 4.91 21.14 -25.89
C LYS A 29 4.30 22.37 -25.24
N LYS A 30 3.37 22.16 -24.30
CA LYS A 30 2.61 23.23 -23.63
C LYS A 30 2.83 23.14 -22.14
N PRO A 31 2.77 24.27 -21.41
CA PRO A 31 2.87 24.25 -19.96
C PRO A 31 1.90 23.25 -19.34
N VAL A 32 2.39 22.53 -18.32
CA VAL A 32 1.62 21.55 -17.57
C VAL A 32 1.50 22.05 -16.14
N GLU A 33 0.27 22.19 -15.67
CA GLU A 33 0.00 22.49 -14.27
C GLU A 33 -0.58 21.25 -13.59
N GLN A 34 -0.12 20.98 -12.38
CA GLN A 34 -0.63 19.86 -11.59
C GLN A 34 -2.14 19.97 -11.41
N ARG A 35 -2.83 18.84 -11.61
CA ARG A 35 -4.22 18.63 -11.17
C ARG A 35 -4.24 17.71 -9.96
N PHE A 36 -5.30 17.74 -9.17
CA PHE A 36 -5.46 16.82 -8.05
C PHE A 36 -5.37 15.35 -8.52
N HIS A 37 -4.38 14.61 -8.01
CA HIS A 37 -4.20 13.18 -8.24
C HIS A 37 -3.63 12.53 -6.96
N GLU A 38 -3.86 11.23 -6.83
CA GLU A 38 -3.49 10.38 -5.70
C GLU A 38 -2.28 9.50 -5.99
N GLN A 39 -1.85 9.46 -7.24
CA GLN A 39 -0.71 8.66 -7.68
C GLN A 39 0.60 9.41 -7.42
N THR A 40 1.66 8.64 -7.16
CA THR A 40 3.04 9.13 -7.25
C THR A 40 3.45 9.05 -8.72
N GLU A 41 4.11 10.09 -9.23
CA GLU A 41 4.57 10.15 -10.61
C GLU A 41 6.09 10.27 -10.66
N ILE A 42 6.74 9.37 -11.39
CA ILE A 42 8.17 9.43 -11.69
C ILE A 42 8.32 9.84 -13.15
N TYR A 43 9.16 10.83 -13.40
CA TYR A 43 9.49 11.31 -14.74
C TYR A 43 10.98 11.14 -15.01
N TYR A 44 11.28 10.72 -16.22
CA TYR A 44 12.62 10.78 -16.79
C TYR A 44 12.58 11.57 -18.10
N VAL A 45 13.44 12.58 -18.22
CA VAL A 45 13.54 13.43 -19.42
C VAL A 45 14.61 12.86 -20.34
N ILE A 46 14.17 12.34 -21.49
CA ILE A 46 15.04 11.82 -22.55
C ILE A 46 15.68 12.98 -23.32
N SER A 47 14.91 14.04 -23.60
CA SER A 47 15.44 15.25 -24.22
C SER A 47 14.52 16.44 -23.99
N GLY A 48 15.01 17.65 -24.28
CA GLY A 48 14.28 18.90 -24.17
C GLY A 48 14.86 19.84 -23.12
N ASP A 49 14.15 20.95 -22.91
CA ASP A 49 14.58 22.01 -22.00
C ASP A 49 13.38 22.83 -21.53
N ALA A 50 13.10 22.81 -20.23
CA ALA A 50 12.03 23.58 -19.62
C ALA A 50 12.35 23.94 -18.16
N GLU A 51 11.43 24.65 -17.51
CA GLU A 51 11.46 24.89 -16.07
C GLU A 51 10.41 24.03 -15.37
N LEU A 52 10.83 23.37 -14.30
CA LEU A 52 9.97 22.68 -13.37
C LEU A 52 9.91 23.49 -12.07
N TRP A 53 8.74 23.98 -11.74
CA TRP A 53 8.46 24.61 -10.46
C TRP A 53 7.85 23.58 -9.51
N ILE A 54 8.36 23.46 -8.28
CA ILE A 54 7.82 22.58 -7.23
C ILE A 54 7.80 23.34 -5.90
N ASN A 55 6.63 23.46 -5.26
CA ASN A 55 6.46 24.06 -3.94
C ASN A 55 7.24 25.38 -3.74
N GLY A 56 7.19 26.28 -4.72
CA GLY A 56 7.86 27.59 -4.65
C GLY A 56 9.27 27.62 -5.26
N GLU A 57 9.93 26.47 -5.41
CA GLU A 57 11.28 26.38 -5.97
C GLU A 57 11.23 26.14 -7.47
N LYS A 58 12.16 26.77 -8.21
CA LYS A 58 12.31 26.60 -9.65
C LYS A 58 13.55 25.77 -9.95
N PHE A 59 13.37 24.80 -10.83
CA PHE A 59 14.41 23.93 -11.31
C PHE A 59 14.46 23.96 -12.83
N GLN A 60 15.66 23.92 -13.37
CA GLN A 60 15.85 23.62 -14.79
C GLN A 60 15.65 22.11 -15.00
N ILE A 61 14.94 21.71 -16.05
CA ILE A 61 14.87 20.31 -16.47
C ILE A 61 15.34 20.15 -17.90
N GLN A 62 16.14 19.11 -18.14
CA GLN A 62 16.80 18.81 -19.40
C GLN A 62 17.05 17.29 -19.51
N GLU A 63 17.71 16.83 -20.57
CA GLU A 63 18.16 15.43 -20.70
C GLU A 63 18.84 14.92 -19.41
N GLY A 64 18.40 13.75 -18.96
CA GLY A 64 18.91 13.12 -17.73
C GLY A 64 18.32 13.65 -16.44
N SER A 65 17.37 14.59 -16.50
CA SER A 65 16.55 14.98 -15.36
C SER A 65 15.63 13.82 -14.95
N PHE A 66 15.74 13.42 -13.69
CA PHE A 66 14.97 12.32 -13.08
C PHE A 66 14.29 12.81 -11.81
N PHE A 67 12.97 12.80 -11.78
CA PHE A 67 12.23 13.41 -10.67
C PHE A 67 11.00 12.60 -10.26
N CYS A 68 10.68 12.66 -8.97
CA CYS A 68 9.52 12.00 -8.37
C CYS A 68 8.59 13.03 -7.74
N LEU A 69 7.34 13.04 -8.18
CA LEU A 69 6.29 13.95 -7.75
C LEU A 69 5.26 13.16 -6.92
N TYR A 70 5.35 13.31 -5.61
CA TYR A 70 4.35 12.76 -4.69
C TYR A 70 3.06 13.58 -4.70
N MET A 71 1.95 12.93 -4.32
CA MET A 71 0.60 13.52 -4.31
C MET A 71 0.44 14.82 -3.51
N HIS A 72 1.35 15.13 -2.58
CA HIS A 72 1.31 16.34 -1.76
C HIS A 72 2.13 17.51 -2.33
N LEU A 73 2.89 17.30 -3.42
CA LEU A 73 3.72 18.33 -4.04
C LEU A 73 2.91 19.11 -5.06
N PHE A 74 3.00 20.45 -5.00
CA PHE A 74 2.49 21.34 -6.03
C PHE A 74 3.54 21.58 -7.09
N TYR A 75 3.21 21.33 -8.36
CA TYR A 75 4.19 21.48 -9.43
C TYR A 75 3.62 22.06 -10.72
N ARG A 76 4.50 22.69 -11.50
CA ARG A 76 4.23 23.21 -12.85
C ARG A 76 5.45 23.00 -13.74
N ILE A 77 5.23 22.51 -14.95
CA ILE A 77 6.21 22.58 -16.04
C ILE A 77 5.86 23.81 -16.87
N GLU A 78 6.77 24.76 -16.92
CA GLU A 78 6.59 26.04 -17.61
C GLU A 78 7.84 26.42 -18.41
N ASN A 79 7.78 27.52 -19.16
CA ASN A 79 8.93 28.05 -19.91
C ASN A 79 9.65 26.99 -20.78
N ILE A 80 8.87 26.21 -21.53
CA ILE A 80 9.38 25.14 -22.40
C ILE A 80 10.14 25.79 -23.56
N ARG A 81 11.47 25.78 -23.49
CA ARG A 81 12.38 26.31 -24.51
C ARG A 81 12.55 25.30 -25.65
N LYS A 82 12.61 24.01 -25.32
CA LYS A 82 12.59 22.89 -26.27
C LYS A 82 11.55 21.87 -25.81
N PRO A 83 10.72 21.31 -26.71
CA PRO A 83 9.76 20.26 -26.35
C PRO A 83 10.42 19.17 -25.51
N LEU A 84 9.79 18.80 -24.40
CA LEU A 84 10.29 17.73 -23.55
C LEU A 84 9.80 16.40 -24.11
N HIS A 85 10.73 15.47 -24.31
CA HIS A 85 10.42 14.06 -24.51
C HIS A 85 10.72 13.35 -23.20
N CYS A 86 9.68 12.78 -22.58
CA CYS A 86 9.81 12.15 -21.28
C CYS A 86 8.99 10.87 -21.17
N VAL A 87 9.46 9.98 -20.30
CA VAL A 87 8.71 8.81 -19.85
C VAL A 87 8.17 9.11 -18.47
N LYS A 88 6.86 8.95 -18.31
CA LYS A 88 6.17 9.07 -17.03
C LYS A 88 5.72 7.69 -16.56
N VAL A 89 6.04 7.36 -15.31
CA VAL A 89 5.54 6.18 -14.61
C VAL A 89 4.71 6.63 -13.41
N SER A 90 3.44 6.25 -13.31
CA SER A 90 2.57 6.60 -12.19
C SER A 90 2.00 5.37 -11.49
N PHE A 91 1.96 5.43 -10.15
CA PHE A 91 1.48 4.33 -9.31
C PHE A 91 0.98 4.81 -7.94
N HIS A 92 0.24 3.97 -7.22
CA HIS A 92 -0.21 4.27 -5.86
C HIS A 92 0.89 3.97 -4.83
N ILE A 93 1.27 4.96 -4.00
CA ILE A 93 2.39 4.82 -3.05
C ILE A 93 2.19 3.71 -2.01
N GLY A 94 0.94 3.32 -1.74
CA GLY A 94 0.61 2.20 -0.84
C GLY A 94 1.25 0.87 -1.30
N LEU A 95 1.38 0.67 -2.61
CA LEU A 95 2.06 -0.49 -3.19
C LEU A 95 3.53 -0.53 -2.79
N PHE A 96 4.22 0.61 -2.81
CA PHE A 96 5.60 0.67 -2.38
C PHE A 96 5.75 0.40 -0.88
N MET A 97 4.93 1.05 -0.06
CA MET A 97 5.03 0.92 1.40
C MET A 97 4.76 -0.51 1.90
N SER A 98 3.89 -1.25 1.21
CA SER A 98 3.60 -2.66 1.53
C SER A 98 4.69 -3.64 1.09
N LEU A 99 5.48 -3.29 0.08
CA LEU A 99 6.51 -4.16 -0.50
C LEU A 99 7.95 -3.81 -0.04
N CYS A 100 8.11 -2.81 0.84
CA CYS A 100 9.40 -2.47 1.44
C CYS A 100 9.70 -3.34 2.67
N PHE A 101 10.42 -4.44 2.45
CA PHE A 101 10.81 -5.37 3.53
C PHE A 101 12.12 -5.00 4.24
N GLU A 102 12.84 -3.97 3.77
CA GLU A 102 14.05 -3.50 4.43
C GLU A 102 13.72 -2.74 5.71
N GLN A 103 14.22 -3.22 6.84
CA GLN A 103 14.16 -2.49 8.09
C GLN A 103 15.06 -1.24 7.99
N ARG A 104 14.42 -0.08 8.00
CA ARG A 104 15.10 1.22 8.00
C ARG A 104 15.17 1.81 9.40
N LYS A 105 16.10 2.74 9.62
CA LYS A 105 16.11 3.50 10.88
C LYS A 105 14.85 4.36 10.97
N ALA A 106 14.46 4.70 12.20
CA ALA A 106 13.29 5.54 12.43
C ALA A 106 13.37 6.83 11.59
N ARG A 107 12.23 7.22 10.99
CA ARG A 107 12.05 8.41 10.12
C ARG A 107 12.75 8.42 8.76
N GLU A 108 13.46 7.36 8.36
CA GLU A 108 14.08 7.35 7.02
C GLU A 108 13.05 7.33 5.89
N ASN A 109 11.90 6.65 6.07
CA ASN A 109 10.79 6.69 5.10
C ASN A 109 10.13 8.07 5.03
N GLU A 110 9.95 8.73 6.17
CA GLU A 110 9.48 10.11 6.23
C GLU A 110 10.44 11.05 5.49
N MET A 111 11.75 10.91 5.73
CA MET A 111 12.79 11.67 5.04
C MET A 111 12.75 11.45 3.52
N LEU A 112 12.57 10.21 3.06
CA LEU A 112 12.48 9.86 1.64
C LEU A 112 11.29 10.51 0.91
N VAL A 113 10.16 10.69 1.61
CA VAL A 113 8.96 11.27 1.00
C VAL A 113 8.96 12.79 1.13
N TYR A 114 9.51 13.34 2.22
CA TYR A 114 9.32 14.74 2.59
C TYR A 114 10.60 15.59 2.65
N GLY A 115 11.76 14.96 2.76
CA GLY A 115 13.03 15.63 3.08
C GLY A 115 14.11 15.53 2.01
N VAL A 116 13.97 14.65 1.02
CA VAL A 116 14.89 14.58 -0.14
C VAL A 116 14.46 15.53 -1.26
N GLN A 117 15.42 15.88 -2.12
CA GLN A 117 15.16 16.70 -3.30
C GLN A 117 14.32 15.93 -4.32
N SER A 118 13.26 16.57 -4.85
CA SER A 118 12.35 15.94 -5.82
C SER A 118 12.95 15.73 -7.20
N LEU A 119 13.95 16.53 -7.59
CA LEU A 119 14.64 16.47 -8.87
C LEU A 119 16.12 16.09 -8.70
N LEU A 120 16.55 15.12 -9.50
CA LEU A 120 17.92 14.64 -9.57
C LEU A 120 18.44 14.82 -11.02
N PHE A 121 19.71 15.17 -11.14
CA PHE A 121 20.44 15.07 -12.41
C PHE A 121 21.32 13.84 -12.36
N LEU A 122 21.01 12.88 -13.23
CA LEU A 122 21.72 11.61 -13.29
C LEU A 122 23.01 11.75 -14.08
N ASP A 123 24.06 11.07 -13.63
CA ASP A 123 25.27 10.87 -14.42
C ASP A 123 25.04 9.86 -15.56
N LYS A 124 26.02 9.67 -16.44
CA LYS A 124 25.85 8.81 -17.62
C LYS A 124 25.66 7.32 -17.28
N GLU A 125 26.16 6.83 -16.15
CA GLU A 125 25.95 5.44 -15.74
C GLU A 125 24.60 5.23 -15.05
N GLU A 126 24.17 6.20 -14.25
CA GLU A 126 22.82 6.23 -13.67
C GLU A 126 21.73 6.38 -14.74
N GLN A 127 21.95 7.26 -15.75
CA GLN A 127 21.06 7.41 -16.91
C GLN A 127 20.85 6.05 -17.59
N LYS A 128 21.93 5.35 -17.97
CA LYS A 128 21.85 4.01 -18.57
C LYS A 128 21.11 2.99 -17.71
N ARG A 129 21.19 3.09 -16.38
CA ARG A 129 20.47 2.16 -15.48
C ARG A 129 18.98 2.46 -15.46
N VAL A 130 18.62 3.74 -15.35
CA VAL A 130 17.22 4.18 -15.35
C VAL A 130 16.56 3.95 -16.71
N GLU A 131 17.23 4.31 -17.80
CA GLU A 131 16.76 4.11 -19.17
C GLU A 131 16.46 2.64 -19.46
N ARG A 132 17.34 1.71 -19.07
CA ARG A 132 17.09 0.27 -19.23
C ARG A 132 15.80 -0.20 -18.56
N VAL A 133 15.55 0.24 -17.32
CA VAL A 133 14.32 -0.11 -16.60
C VAL A 133 13.08 0.49 -17.28
N LEU A 134 13.20 1.70 -17.82
CA LEU A 134 12.12 2.36 -18.56
C LEU A 134 11.83 1.70 -19.90
N GLU A 135 12.88 1.30 -20.64
CA GLU A 135 12.77 0.53 -21.88
C GLU A 135 12.05 -0.79 -21.64
N ASP A 136 12.44 -1.53 -20.59
CA ASP A 136 11.78 -2.78 -20.20
C ASP A 136 10.31 -2.54 -19.82
N LEU A 137 10.00 -1.48 -19.05
CA LEU A 137 8.61 -1.13 -18.72
C LEU A 137 7.77 -0.80 -19.95
N LEU A 138 8.33 -0.04 -20.90
CA LEU A 138 7.66 0.32 -22.15
C LEU A 138 7.45 -0.93 -23.03
N ALA A 139 8.40 -1.85 -23.03
CA ALA A 139 8.28 -3.13 -23.73
C ALA A 139 7.17 -3.99 -23.12
N GLU A 140 7.10 -4.13 -21.79
CA GLU A 140 6.02 -4.85 -21.09
C GLU A 140 4.64 -4.25 -21.43
N GLU A 141 4.51 -2.92 -21.42
CA GLU A 141 3.24 -2.26 -21.78
C GLU A 141 2.87 -2.48 -23.26
N LYS A 142 3.85 -2.61 -24.16
CA LYS A 142 3.61 -2.84 -25.58
C LYS A 142 3.32 -4.31 -25.92
N GLU A 143 4.08 -5.24 -25.34
CA GLU A 143 4.04 -6.67 -25.69
C GLU A 143 2.90 -7.42 -25.00
N GLN A 144 2.43 -6.93 -23.82
CA GLN A 144 1.31 -7.52 -23.06
C GLN A 144 1.46 -9.04 -22.85
N ARG A 145 2.66 -9.48 -22.48
CA ARG A 145 2.99 -10.90 -22.31
C ARG A 145 2.42 -11.48 -21.01
N PHE A 146 2.56 -12.80 -20.87
CA PHE A 146 2.19 -13.50 -19.65
C PHE A 146 2.82 -12.82 -18.42
N SER A 147 2.01 -12.55 -17.39
CA SER A 147 2.43 -11.90 -16.15
C SER A 147 2.89 -10.43 -16.28
N VAL A 148 2.50 -9.72 -17.35
CA VAL A 148 2.82 -8.31 -17.59
C VAL A 148 2.57 -7.41 -16.37
N GLN A 149 1.45 -7.59 -15.66
CA GLN A 149 1.14 -6.76 -14.48
C GLN A 149 2.17 -6.91 -13.37
N ASN A 150 2.62 -8.13 -13.08
CA ASN A 150 3.65 -8.37 -12.07
C ASN A 150 5.00 -7.83 -12.53
N MET A 151 5.35 -8.02 -13.81
CA MET A 151 6.59 -7.48 -14.37
C MET A 151 6.61 -5.95 -14.29
N SER A 152 5.53 -5.28 -14.67
CA SER A 152 5.40 -3.82 -14.55
C SER A 152 5.51 -3.35 -13.10
N ILE A 153 4.94 -4.09 -12.14
CA ILE A 153 5.10 -3.79 -10.71
C ILE A 153 6.58 -3.91 -10.30
N TYR A 154 7.26 -5.00 -10.62
CA TYR A 154 8.65 -5.22 -10.24
C TYR A 154 9.59 -4.17 -10.83
N LEU A 155 9.42 -3.82 -12.10
CA LEU A 155 10.23 -2.83 -12.77
C LEU A 155 9.95 -1.40 -12.25
N ALA A 156 8.68 -1.05 -12.00
CA ALA A 156 8.34 0.25 -11.40
C ALA A 156 8.89 0.38 -9.97
N MET A 157 8.86 -0.71 -9.19
CA MET A 157 9.51 -0.76 -7.89
C MET A 157 11.02 -0.56 -8.01
N GLN A 158 11.67 -1.25 -8.94
CA GLN A 158 13.10 -1.08 -9.17
C GLN A 158 13.44 0.38 -9.54
N LEU A 159 12.67 0.98 -10.46
CA LEU A 159 12.82 2.38 -10.85
C LEU A 159 12.70 3.32 -9.65
N TYR A 160 11.69 3.12 -8.81
CA TYR A 160 11.48 3.96 -7.64
C TYR A 160 12.54 3.73 -6.56
N VAL A 161 13.02 2.50 -6.37
CA VAL A 161 14.15 2.21 -5.46
C VAL A 161 15.43 2.89 -5.94
N LEU A 162 15.68 2.94 -7.26
CA LEU A 162 16.80 3.71 -7.83
C LEU A 162 16.65 5.19 -7.50
N TYR A 163 15.46 5.77 -7.70
CA TYR A 163 15.18 7.15 -7.29
C TYR A 163 15.48 7.39 -5.80
N CYS A 164 14.93 6.56 -4.91
CA CYS A 164 15.13 6.68 -3.47
C CYS A 164 16.61 6.58 -3.09
N ARG A 165 17.35 5.64 -3.68
CA ARG A 165 18.80 5.47 -3.47
C ARG A 165 19.55 6.75 -3.82
N TYR A 166 19.37 7.22 -5.05
CA TYR A 166 20.05 8.41 -5.57
C TYR A 166 19.69 9.68 -4.79
N ALA A 167 18.42 9.82 -4.40
CA ALA A 167 17.94 10.94 -3.59
C ALA A 167 18.57 10.93 -2.18
N MET A 168 18.71 9.75 -1.57
CA MET A 168 19.32 9.60 -0.24
C MET A 168 20.83 9.77 -0.24
N GLU A 169 21.52 9.33 -1.29
CA GLU A 169 22.96 9.53 -1.47
C GLU A 169 23.30 11.02 -1.66
N ARG A 170 22.41 11.75 -2.35
CA ARG A 170 22.54 13.20 -2.61
C ARG A 170 21.94 14.08 -1.52
N LYS A 171 21.37 13.52 -0.45
CA LYS A 171 20.73 14.31 0.61
C LYS A 171 21.76 15.26 1.25
N LYS A 172 21.47 16.56 1.22
CA LYS A 172 22.29 17.53 1.95
C LYS A 172 22.07 17.33 3.45
N LYS A 173 23.14 17.33 4.25
CA LYS A 173 23.07 17.20 5.72
C LYS A 173 22.47 18.44 6.38
N GLU A 174 22.47 19.58 5.70
CA GLU A 174 21.92 20.83 6.20
C GLU A 174 20.56 21.09 5.56
N GLY A 175 19.57 21.37 6.41
CA GLY A 175 18.18 21.55 6.01
C GLY A 175 18.06 22.61 4.94
N ILE A 176 17.45 22.25 3.81
CA ILE A 176 16.95 23.23 2.85
C ILE A 176 16.08 24.18 3.69
N GLN A 177 16.45 25.47 3.72
CA GLN A 177 15.69 26.50 4.40
C GLN A 177 14.40 26.71 3.62
N LYS A 178 13.47 25.76 3.82
CA LYS A 178 12.19 25.74 3.15
C LYS A 178 11.39 26.91 3.69
N ASP A 179 10.81 27.64 2.76
CA ASP A 179 9.82 28.66 3.01
C ASP A 179 8.77 28.17 4.04
N GLU A 180 8.66 28.90 5.16
CA GLU A 180 7.83 28.51 6.30
C GLU A 180 6.36 28.25 5.90
N VAL A 181 5.83 29.02 4.95
CA VAL A 181 4.45 28.83 4.48
C VAL A 181 4.31 27.54 3.70
N TRP A 182 5.31 27.12 2.92
CA TRP A 182 5.29 25.83 2.24
C TRP A 182 5.40 24.65 3.21
N ASN A 183 6.16 24.80 4.29
CA ASN A 183 6.19 23.79 5.37
C ASN A 183 4.80 23.63 6.00
N ILE A 184 4.07 24.74 6.22
CA ILE A 184 2.69 24.69 6.71
C ILE A 184 1.77 24.03 5.69
N ILE A 185 1.83 24.40 4.40
CA ILE A 185 1.01 23.76 3.35
C ILE A 185 1.21 22.26 3.33
N GLN A 186 2.48 21.81 3.36
CA GLN A 186 2.83 20.40 3.39
C GLN A 186 2.26 19.74 4.66
N ARG A 187 2.44 20.34 5.83
CA ARG A 187 1.94 19.80 7.10
C ARG A 187 0.41 19.69 7.12
N VAL A 188 -0.30 20.69 6.63
CA VAL A 188 -1.77 20.71 6.52
C VAL A 188 -2.29 19.56 5.65
N LEU A 189 -1.56 19.19 4.59
CA LEU A 189 -1.93 18.07 3.72
C LEU A 189 -1.69 16.70 4.35
N LEU A 190 -0.71 16.60 5.26
CA LEU A 190 -0.26 15.33 5.84
C LEU A 190 -0.90 15.05 7.22
N ASP A 191 -1.20 16.08 8.01
CA ASP A 191 -1.85 15.95 9.32
C ASP A 191 -3.36 15.71 9.17
N THR A 192 -3.76 14.49 8.80
CA THR A 192 -5.18 14.20 8.48
C THR A 192 -6.02 13.62 9.62
N SER A 193 -5.40 13.10 10.68
CA SER A 193 -6.10 12.45 11.81
C SER A 193 -6.45 13.39 12.97
N LYS A 194 -5.80 14.56 13.06
CA LYS A 194 -6.09 15.60 14.06
C LYS A 194 -6.50 16.89 13.36
N THR A 195 -7.64 17.45 13.73
CA THR A 195 -8.06 18.77 13.24
C THR A 195 -7.26 19.86 13.97
N VAL A 196 -6.06 20.14 13.48
CA VAL A 196 -5.27 21.31 13.90
C VAL A 196 -5.95 22.56 13.37
N SER A 197 -6.14 23.56 14.23
CA SER A 197 -6.79 24.82 13.84
C SER A 197 -5.85 25.68 13.00
N LEU A 198 -6.43 26.63 12.24
CA LEU A 198 -5.61 27.58 11.49
C LEU A 198 -4.79 28.47 12.44
N GLU A 199 -5.36 28.76 13.61
CA GLU A 199 -4.74 29.52 14.69
C GLU A 199 -3.47 28.81 15.19
N GLU A 200 -3.54 27.51 15.46
CA GLU A 200 -2.38 26.71 15.87
C GLU A 200 -1.26 26.73 14.81
N TYR A 201 -1.60 26.60 13.53
CA TYR A 201 -0.59 26.72 12.46
C TYR A 201 0.01 28.12 12.41
N ALA A 202 -0.80 29.16 12.60
CA ALA A 202 -0.36 30.54 12.54
C ALA A 202 0.59 30.91 13.70
N GLU A 203 0.33 30.37 14.91
CA GLU A 203 1.21 30.50 16.07
C GLU A 203 2.61 29.93 15.81
N THR A 204 2.71 28.76 15.14
CA THR A 204 4.02 28.13 14.87
C THR A 204 4.95 28.96 13.97
N VAL A 205 4.40 29.90 13.21
CA VAL A 205 5.14 30.78 12.29
C VAL A 205 5.02 32.26 12.67
N GLY A 206 4.48 32.57 13.84
CA GLY A 206 4.33 33.95 14.34
C GLY A 206 3.46 34.85 13.47
N MET A 207 2.44 34.31 12.79
CA MET A 207 1.51 35.06 11.93
C MET A 207 0.10 35.07 12.51
N THR A 208 -0.75 35.99 12.06
CA THR A 208 -2.20 35.87 12.30
C THR A 208 -2.81 34.83 11.36
N ALA A 209 -3.86 34.12 11.81
CA ALA A 209 -4.60 33.15 11.00
C ALA A 209 -4.99 33.69 9.61
N VAL A 210 -5.51 34.92 9.56
CA VAL A 210 -5.89 35.61 8.32
C VAL A 210 -4.69 35.82 7.39
N THR A 211 -3.55 36.26 7.95
CA THR A 211 -2.33 36.50 7.17
C THR A 211 -1.77 35.20 6.61
N LEU A 212 -1.71 34.15 7.43
CA LEU A 212 -1.25 32.83 7.02
C LEU A 212 -2.14 32.28 5.90
N ASN A 213 -3.46 32.28 6.07
CA ASN A 213 -4.37 31.78 5.04
C ASN A 213 -4.26 32.58 3.73
N ARG A 214 -4.12 33.91 3.79
CA ARG A 214 -3.86 34.74 2.59
C ARG A 214 -2.56 34.35 1.89
N LYS A 215 -1.47 34.14 2.64
CA LYS A 215 -0.19 33.71 2.07
C LYS A 215 -0.29 32.32 1.44
N ILE A 216 -1.01 31.39 2.07
CA ILE A 216 -1.24 30.04 1.54
C ILE A 216 -2.03 30.11 0.23
N VAL A 217 -3.15 30.85 0.20
CA VAL A 217 -3.95 31.05 -1.02
C VAL A 217 -3.12 31.65 -2.15
N ASN A 218 -2.29 32.65 -1.87
CA ASN A 218 -1.42 33.25 -2.89
C ASN A 218 -0.36 32.27 -3.44
N ARG A 219 0.03 31.25 -2.66
CA ARG A 219 1.07 30.28 -3.04
C ARG A 219 0.54 29.11 -3.85
N CYS A 220 -0.57 28.52 -3.41
CA CYS A 220 -1.09 27.27 -4.01
C CYS A 220 -2.52 27.41 -4.54
N GLY A 221 -3.19 28.55 -4.35
CA GLY A 221 -4.56 28.78 -4.83
C GLY A 221 -5.67 28.18 -3.95
N TYR A 222 -5.32 27.56 -2.82
CA TYR A 222 -6.26 26.89 -1.92
C TYR A 222 -6.25 27.51 -0.52
N THR A 223 -7.40 27.50 0.16
CA THR A 223 -7.46 27.85 1.59
C THR A 223 -6.98 26.68 2.45
N VAL A 224 -6.64 26.95 3.71
CA VAL A 224 -6.22 25.89 4.65
C VAL A 224 -7.30 24.80 4.80
N PHE A 225 -8.57 25.18 4.89
CA PHE A 225 -9.66 24.21 4.95
C PHE A 225 -9.76 23.34 3.69
N GLN A 226 -9.52 23.91 2.51
CA GLN A 226 -9.49 23.14 1.26
C GLN A 226 -8.30 22.17 1.23
N LEU A 227 -7.12 22.59 1.71
CA LEU A 227 -5.96 21.71 1.83
C LEU A 227 -6.21 20.57 2.82
N GLN A 228 -6.80 20.83 3.99
CA GLN A 228 -7.16 19.77 4.95
C GLN A 228 -8.10 18.74 4.33
N LYS A 229 -9.17 19.19 3.65
CA LYS A 229 -10.10 18.29 2.97
C LYS A 229 -9.40 17.54 1.82
N MET A 230 -8.49 18.18 1.09
CA MET A 230 -7.67 17.57 0.05
C MET A 230 -6.81 16.43 0.61
N GLY A 231 -6.05 16.68 1.68
CA GLY A 231 -5.22 15.69 2.37
C GLY A 231 -6.04 14.51 2.87
N LYS A 232 -7.21 14.76 3.48
CA LYS A 232 -8.13 13.70 3.91
C LYS A 232 -8.59 12.83 2.74
N VAL A 233 -8.90 13.40 1.58
CA VAL A 233 -9.28 12.61 0.40
C VAL A 233 -8.09 11.81 -0.14
N LEU A 234 -6.87 12.35 -0.14
CA LEU A 234 -5.66 11.62 -0.54
C LEU A 234 -5.45 10.38 0.35
N ASN A 235 -5.49 10.55 1.67
CA ASN A 235 -5.38 9.42 2.60
C ASN A 235 -6.56 8.46 2.51
N ALA A 236 -7.79 8.95 2.27
CA ALA A 236 -8.93 8.08 2.01
C ALA A 236 -8.70 7.19 0.77
N CYS A 237 -8.15 7.74 -0.31
CA CYS A 237 -7.83 6.95 -1.51
C CYS A 237 -6.87 5.81 -1.18
N ALA A 238 -5.85 6.06 -0.34
CA ALA A 238 -4.95 5.01 0.12
C ALA A 238 -5.68 3.96 0.99
N LEU A 239 -6.47 4.41 1.97
CA LEU A 239 -7.19 3.52 2.89
C LEU A 239 -8.26 2.66 2.20
N LEU A 240 -8.88 3.15 1.13
CA LEU A 240 -9.90 2.41 0.37
C LEU A 240 -9.36 1.16 -0.34
N HIS A 241 -8.04 1.01 -0.49
CA HIS A 241 -7.42 -0.19 -1.04
C HIS A 241 -7.45 -1.37 -0.06
N PHE A 242 -7.71 -1.12 1.23
CA PHE A 242 -7.77 -2.13 2.28
C PHE A 242 -9.24 -2.54 2.50
N PRO A 243 -9.69 -3.66 1.93
CA PRO A 243 -11.10 -4.06 1.97
C PRO A 243 -11.64 -4.30 3.39
N GLU A 244 -10.77 -4.62 4.34
CA GLU A 244 -11.08 -4.79 5.76
C GLU A 244 -11.49 -3.49 6.47
N LEU A 245 -11.15 -2.33 5.89
CA LEU A 245 -11.49 -1.04 6.47
C LEU A 245 -12.88 -0.59 5.99
N ASN A 246 -13.86 -0.64 6.88
CA ASN A 246 -15.19 -0.12 6.58
C ASN A 246 -15.18 1.43 6.47
N ILE A 247 -16.15 1.97 5.71
CA ILE A 247 -16.22 3.41 5.42
C ILE A 247 -16.41 4.26 6.69
N GLN A 248 -17.13 3.75 7.70
CA GLN A 248 -17.31 4.45 8.97
C GLN A 248 -15.97 4.65 9.67
N TYR A 249 -15.17 3.58 9.78
CA TYR A 249 -13.82 3.64 10.33
C TYR A 249 -12.92 4.61 9.57
N ILE A 250 -12.91 4.56 8.24
CA ILE A 250 -12.11 5.48 7.40
C ILE A 250 -12.54 6.94 7.65
N SER A 251 -13.85 7.19 7.70
CA SER A 251 -14.41 8.52 7.99
C SER A 251 -13.94 9.03 9.35
N ASP A 252 -14.06 8.21 10.39
CA ASP A 252 -13.72 8.57 11.78
C ASP A 252 -12.20 8.76 11.95
N TYR A 253 -11.40 7.86 11.37
CA TYR A 253 -9.93 7.92 11.39
C TYR A 253 -9.39 9.20 10.75
N LEU A 254 -10.02 9.64 9.65
CA LEU A 254 -9.69 10.90 8.97
C LEU A 254 -10.38 12.12 9.59
N GLY A 255 -11.08 11.96 10.71
CA GLY A 255 -11.75 13.03 11.44
C GLY A 255 -12.80 13.77 10.61
N PHE A 256 -13.57 13.06 9.77
CA PHE A 256 -14.79 13.62 9.19
C PHE A 256 -15.89 13.68 10.25
N THR A 257 -16.78 14.66 10.17
CA THR A 257 -17.86 14.81 11.17
C THR A 257 -18.85 13.65 11.13
N ASN A 258 -19.06 13.09 9.93
CA ASN A 258 -19.86 11.92 9.67
C ASN A 258 -19.54 11.38 8.27
N VAL A 259 -20.06 10.19 7.97
CA VAL A 259 -19.88 9.50 6.68
C VAL A 259 -20.47 10.28 5.51
N GLU A 260 -21.52 11.07 5.73
CA GLU A 260 -22.12 11.91 4.67
C GLU A 260 -21.19 13.05 4.25
N ASP A 261 -20.52 13.71 5.20
CA ASP A 261 -19.47 14.71 4.91
C ASP A 261 -18.31 14.05 4.15
N PHE A 262 -17.90 12.85 4.57
CA PHE A 262 -16.90 12.07 3.85
C PHE A 262 -17.29 11.85 2.39
N TYR A 263 -18.47 11.29 2.11
CA TYR A 263 -18.92 11.05 0.73
C TYR A 263 -19.01 12.32 -0.10
N ARG A 264 -19.55 13.40 0.48
CA ARG A 264 -19.69 14.70 -0.19
C ARG A 264 -18.33 15.28 -0.56
N VAL A 265 -17.39 15.30 0.37
CA VAL A 265 -16.03 15.81 0.15
C VAL A 265 -15.28 14.93 -0.83
N PHE A 266 -15.35 13.61 -0.68
CA PHE A 266 -14.72 12.67 -1.60
C PHE A 266 -15.19 12.89 -3.04
N LYS A 267 -16.51 12.94 -3.27
CA LYS A 267 -17.09 13.18 -4.60
C LYS A 267 -16.69 14.54 -5.17
N ARG A 268 -16.57 15.57 -4.33
CA ARG A 268 -16.13 16.92 -4.77
C ARG A 268 -14.71 16.91 -5.36
N TYR A 269 -13.78 16.19 -4.74
CA TYR A 269 -12.37 16.13 -5.16
C TYR A 269 -12.13 15.06 -6.23
N ARG A 270 -12.66 13.84 -6.05
CA ARG A 270 -12.48 12.73 -7.01
C ARG A 270 -13.36 12.80 -8.25
N LYS A 271 -14.43 13.61 -8.23
CA LYS A 271 -15.45 13.70 -9.28
C LYS A 271 -16.22 12.40 -9.55
N VAL A 272 -16.01 11.38 -8.73
CA VAL A 272 -16.69 10.07 -8.76
C VAL A 272 -17.17 9.71 -7.36
N SER A 273 -18.17 8.84 -7.24
CA SER A 273 -18.56 8.29 -5.93
C SER A 273 -17.48 7.36 -5.39
N VAL A 274 -17.48 7.10 -4.08
CA VAL A 274 -16.56 6.10 -3.47
C VAL A 274 -16.74 4.74 -4.12
N ARG A 275 -17.99 4.32 -4.36
CA ARG A 275 -18.27 3.04 -5.02
C ARG A 275 -17.76 3.00 -6.46
N GLU A 276 -17.93 4.08 -7.23
CA GLU A 276 -17.37 4.18 -8.58
C GLU A 276 -15.85 4.15 -8.55
N TYR A 277 -15.22 4.86 -7.61
CA TYR A 277 -13.78 4.84 -7.40
C TYR A 277 -13.28 3.42 -7.11
N GLN A 278 -13.90 2.72 -6.14
CA GLN A 278 -13.58 1.33 -5.81
C GLN A 278 -13.78 0.41 -7.02
N THR A 279 -14.88 0.56 -7.75
CA THR A 279 -15.18 -0.28 -8.92
C THR A 279 -14.15 -0.09 -10.03
N LYS A 280 -13.73 1.16 -10.29
CA LYS A 280 -12.78 1.50 -11.35
C LYS A 280 -11.33 1.15 -11.00
N ASN A 281 -10.92 1.46 -9.77
CA ASN A 281 -9.52 1.47 -9.37
C ASN A 281 -9.15 0.29 -8.45
N ILE A 282 -10.12 -0.41 -7.88
CA ILE A 282 -9.89 -1.52 -6.93
C ILE A 282 -10.54 -2.82 -7.46
N GLY A 283 -11.41 -2.70 -8.48
CA GLY A 283 -12.19 -3.78 -9.06
C GLY A 283 -13.59 -3.86 -8.44
N CYS A 284 -14.54 -4.42 -9.19
CA CYS A 284 -15.90 -4.64 -8.71
C CYS A 284 -15.82 -5.36 -7.35
N GLY A 285 -16.29 -4.71 -6.29
CA GLY A 285 -16.71 -5.37 -5.05
C GLY A 285 -17.88 -6.30 -5.36
N ALA A 286 -17.64 -7.31 -6.20
CA ALA A 286 -18.52 -8.41 -6.46
C ALA A 286 -18.62 -9.15 -5.12
N GLN A 287 -19.61 -8.75 -4.32
CA GLN A 287 -20.05 -9.40 -3.10
C GLN A 287 -18.93 -10.09 -2.30
N MET A 288 -18.20 -9.30 -1.51
CA MET A 288 -17.33 -9.79 -0.44
C MET A 288 -18.08 -10.55 0.68
N GLN A 289 -19.39 -10.80 0.56
CA GLN A 289 -20.12 -11.61 1.53
C GLN A 289 -19.86 -13.12 1.43
N SER A 290 -19.10 -13.62 0.45
CA SER A 290 -18.79 -15.05 0.35
C SER A 290 -17.34 -15.39 0.73
N GLY A 291 -16.34 -14.63 0.26
CA GLY A 291 -14.92 -14.90 0.51
C GLY A 291 -14.35 -14.31 1.82
N GLU A 292 -14.88 -13.18 2.31
CA GLU A 292 -14.39 -12.54 3.54
C GLU A 292 -14.77 -13.37 4.78
N GLU A 293 -15.96 -14.01 4.78
CA GLU A 293 -16.41 -14.82 5.91
C GLU A 293 -15.54 -16.07 6.10
N SER A 294 -15.15 -16.72 5.00
CA SER A 294 -14.26 -17.87 5.03
C SER A 294 -12.84 -17.53 5.45
N LEU A 295 -12.32 -16.36 5.06
CA LEU A 295 -11.00 -15.91 5.51
C LEU A 295 -11.01 -15.49 6.98
N GLN A 296 -12.06 -14.81 7.44
CA GLN A 296 -12.26 -14.52 8.87
C GLN A 296 -12.37 -15.80 9.70
N ILE A 297 -13.03 -16.84 9.16
CA ILE A 297 -13.08 -18.18 9.78
C ILE A 297 -11.65 -18.72 9.93
N LEU A 298 -10.86 -18.69 8.86
CA LEU A 298 -9.51 -19.24 8.85
C LEU A 298 -8.56 -18.45 9.78
N GLU A 299 -8.62 -17.13 9.73
CA GLU A 299 -7.86 -16.21 10.58
C GLU A 299 -8.17 -16.45 12.06
N TYR A 300 -9.45 -16.52 12.43
CA TYR A 300 -9.87 -16.82 13.80
C TYR A 300 -9.27 -18.15 14.27
N LEU A 301 -9.36 -19.20 13.43
CA LEU A 301 -8.79 -20.50 13.78
C LEU A 301 -7.26 -20.45 13.94
N PHE A 302 -6.54 -19.69 13.10
CA PHE A 302 -5.08 -19.50 13.24
C PHE A 302 -4.68 -18.65 14.45
N LEU A 303 -5.48 -17.69 14.87
CA LEU A 303 -5.19 -16.86 16.04
C LEU A 303 -5.48 -17.60 17.35
N HIS A 304 -6.45 -18.52 17.34
CA HIS A 304 -6.94 -19.20 18.55
C HIS A 304 -6.66 -20.70 18.58
N PHE A 305 -5.91 -21.27 17.63
CA PHE A 305 -5.71 -22.72 17.52
C PHE A 305 -5.18 -23.40 18.80
N GLN A 306 -4.40 -22.70 19.62
CA GLN A 306 -3.78 -23.26 20.83
C GLN A 306 -4.78 -23.44 21.98
N LYS A 307 -5.93 -22.76 21.93
CA LYS A 307 -6.92 -22.75 23.01
C LYS A 307 -7.97 -23.86 22.84
N PRO A 308 -8.63 -24.32 23.91
CA PRO A 308 -9.84 -25.13 23.79
C PRO A 308 -10.87 -24.39 22.93
N PHE A 309 -11.35 -25.03 21.86
CA PHE A 309 -12.25 -24.39 20.91
C PHE A 309 -13.71 -24.51 21.34
N GLN A 310 -14.42 -23.40 21.33
CA GLN A 310 -15.87 -23.35 21.52
C GLN A 310 -16.51 -22.52 20.40
N MET A 311 -17.48 -23.12 19.70
CA MET A 311 -18.19 -22.45 18.61
C MET A 311 -18.85 -21.14 19.06
N LYS A 312 -19.39 -21.09 20.29
CA LYS A 312 -20.03 -19.88 20.84
C LYS A 312 -19.09 -18.68 20.96
N GLU A 313 -17.82 -18.91 21.24
CA GLU A 313 -16.81 -17.85 21.31
C GLU A 313 -16.56 -17.28 19.92
N MET A 314 -16.47 -18.16 18.92
CA MET A 314 -16.35 -17.79 17.51
C MET A 314 -17.58 -17.04 17.00
N GLU A 315 -18.80 -17.46 17.35
CA GLU A 315 -20.04 -16.74 17.03
C GLU A 315 -20.03 -15.30 17.58
N THR A 316 -19.54 -15.13 18.81
CA THR A 316 -19.51 -13.84 19.50
C THR A 316 -18.49 -12.90 18.86
N GLU A 317 -17.28 -13.40 18.58
CA GLU A 317 -16.20 -12.60 17.98
C GLU A 317 -16.51 -12.25 16.52
N MET A 318 -17.04 -13.20 15.75
CA MET A 318 -17.41 -13.00 14.35
C MET A 318 -18.76 -12.30 14.17
N LYS A 319 -19.56 -12.17 15.24
CA LYS A 319 -20.94 -11.65 15.23
C LYS A 319 -21.85 -12.39 14.22
N LYS A 320 -21.69 -13.72 14.12
CA LYS A 320 -22.40 -14.58 13.17
C LYS A 320 -22.92 -15.83 13.87
N LYS A 321 -24.00 -16.42 13.33
CA LYS A 321 -24.56 -17.68 13.82
C LYS A 321 -23.71 -18.87 13.37
N GLU A 322 -23.61 -19.89 14.22
CA GLU A 322 -22.91 -21.16 13.98
C GLU A 322 -23.32 -21.78 12.65
N SER A 323 -24.62 -21.83 12.35
CA SER A 323 -25.13 -22.43 11.12
C SER A 323 -24.63 -21.74 9.86
N LEU A 324 -24.38 -20.43 9.91
CA LEU A 324 -23.79 -19.68 8.82
C LEU A 324 -22.30 -19.99 8.71
N ILE A 325 -21.58 -19.97 9.83
CA ILE A 325 -20.14 -20.24 9.92
C ILE A 325 -19.82 -21.65 9.38
N GLU A 326 -20.54 -22.67 9.86
CA GLU A 326 -20.40 -24.06 9.42
C GLU A 326 -20.73 -24.25 7.94
N ARG A 327 -21.83 -23.62 7.46
CA ARG A 327 -22.19 -23.68 6.05
C ARG A 327 -21.09 -23.07 5.19
N ARG A 328 -20.54 -21.92 5.57
CA ARG A 328 -19.45 -21.24 4.86
C ARG A 328 -18.16 -22.05 4.84
N ALA A 329 -17.82 -22.69 5.95
CA ALA A 329 -16.66 -23.57 6.03
C ALA A 329 -16.78 -24.74 5.03
N ARG A 330 -17.95 -25.36 4.94
CA ARG A 330 -18.20 -26.46 3.99
C ARG A 330 -18.27 -26.00 2.55
N GLU A 331 -18.93 -24.87 2.28
CA GLU A 331 -19.02 -24.29 0.92
C GLU A 331 -17.64 -23.92 0.38
N THR A 332 -16.75 -23.38 1.24
CA THR A 332 -15.47 -22.80 0.78
C THR A 332 -14.32 -23.81 0.86
N PHE A 333 -14.22 -24.55 1.97
CA PHE A 333 -13.09 -25.43 2.24
C PHE A 333 -13.44 -26.91 2.12
N GLY A 334 -14.72 -27.24 1.87
CA GLY A 334 -15.22 -28.61 1.82
C GLY A 334 -15.20 -29.33 3.18
N ARG A 335 -15.03 -28.59 4.29
CA ARG A 335 -14.75 -29.12 5.63
C ARG A 335 -15.54 -28.38 6.71
N SER A 336 -15.82 -29.05 7.82
CA SER A 336 -16.36 -28.41 9.02
C SER A 336 -15.31 -27.55 9.71
N ILE A 337 -15.74 -26.66 10.62
CA ILE A 337 -14.84 -25.81 11.39
C ILE A 337 -13.86 -26.64 12.24
N GLN A 338 -14.37 -27.74 12.83
CA GLN A 338 -13.56 -28.62 13.65
C GLN A 338 -12.49 -29.35 12.84
N GLU A 339 -12.80 -29.77 11.62
CA GLU A 339 -11.82 -30.39 10.71
C GLU A 339 -10.74 -29.39 10.27
N LEU A 340 -11.12 -28.15 9.98
CA LEU A 340 -10.18 -27.09 9.64
C LEU A 340 -9.23 -26.78 10.81
N LEU A 341 -9.78 -26.67 12.02
CA LEU A 341 -8.98 -26.47 13.22
C LEU A 341 -8.00 -27.62 13.45
N GLU A 342 -8.46 -28.86 13.35
CA GLU A 342 -7.59 -30.04 13.47
C GLU A 342 -6.44 -30.00 12.45
N GLU A 343 -6.75 -29.72 11.19
CA GLU A 343 -5.73 -29.62 10.14
C GLU A 343 -4.69 -28.53 10.43
N ILE A 344 -5.13 -27.32 10.83
CA ILE A 344 -4.23 -26.22 11.19
C ILE A 344 -3.28 -26.66 12.30
N ARG A 345 -3.82 -27.27 13.36
CA ARG A 345 -3.01 -27.75 14.49
C ARG A 345 -2.00 -28.81 14.08
N ILE A 346 -2.38 -29.74 13.19
CA ILE A 346 -1.46 -30.76 12.68
C ILE A 346 -0.36 -30.14 11.80
N ARG A 347 -0.69 -29.18 10.94
CA ARG A 347 0.31 -28.48 10.11
C ARG A 347 1.34 -27.74 10.97
N ILE A 348 0.90 -27.04 12.01
CA ILE A 348 1.80 -26.35 12.95
C ILE A 348 2.62 -27.36 13.75
N ALA A 349 2.03 -28.49 14.16
CA ALA A 349 2.76 -29.56 14.82
C ALA A 349 3.86 -30.15 13.93
N CYS A 350 3.64 -30.29 12.62
CA CYS A 350 4.68 -30.73 11.68
C CYS A 350 5.88 -29.77 11.67
N SER A 351 5.62 -28.46 11.70
CA SER A 351 6.68 -27.45 11.81
C SER A 351 7.46 -27.59 13.11
N TYR A 352 6.79 -27.77 14.25
CA TYR A 352 7.45 -27.97 15.55
C TYR A 352 8.24 -29.28 15.62
N LEU A 353 7.71 -30.36 15.03
CA LEU A 353 8.39 -31.65 14.97
C LEU A 353 9.68 -31.60 14.16
N SER A 354 9.71 -30.77 13.10
CA SER A 354 10.85 -30.64 12.18
C SER A 354 11.90 -29.64 12.66
N ALA A 355 11.48 -28.59 13.37
CA ALA A 355 12.33 -27.45 13.74
C ALA A 355 12.74 -27.42 15.22
N THR A 356 12.22 -28.30 16.07
CA THR A 356 12.48 -28.27 17.52
C THR A 356 12.66 -29.66 18.12
N ASP A 357 13.37 -29.71 19.26
CA ASP A 357 13.56 -30.93 20.07
C ASP A 357 12.45 -31.18 21.10
N ARG A 358 11.36 -30.38 21.07
CA ARG A 358 10.23 -30.55 22.01
C ARG A 358 9.64 -31.94 21.90
N THR A 359 9.22 -32.55 23.00
CA THR A 359 8.61 -33.90 22.94
C THR A 359 7.26 -33.88 22.20
N VAL A 360 6.85 -35.03 21.67
CA VAL A 360 5.54 -35.19 21.00
C VAL A 360 4.39 -34.78 21.94
N THR A 361 4.50 -35.11 23.23
CA THR A 361 3.53 -34.72 24.26
C THR A 361 3.45 -33.20 24.44
N GLN A 362 4.60 -32.52 24.47
CA GLN A 362 4.65 -31.06 24.57
C GLN A 362 4.04 -30.41 23.33
N ILE A 363 4.42 -30.87 22.13
CA ILE A 363 3.88 -30.34 20.87
C ILE A 363 2.35 -30.53 20.79
N SER A 364 1.84 -31.69 21.21
CA SER A 364 0.40 -31.95 21.32
C SER A 364 -0.31 -30.90 22.18
N SER A 365 0.28 -30.55 23.32
CA SER A 365 -0.26 -29.51 24.21
C SER A 365 -0.14 -28.11 23.58
N ASP A 366 1.02 -27.79 22.99
CA ASP A 366 1.31 -26.47 22.41
C ASP A 366 0.40 -26.13 21.23
N VAL A 367 -0.01 -27.13 20.45
CA VAL A 367 -0.95 -26.95 19.33
C VAL A 367 -2.41 -27.10 19.75
N GLY A 368 -2.70 -27.21 21.05
CA GLY A 368 -4.07 -27.10 21.59
C GLY A 368 -4.89 -28.39 21.60
N PHE A 369 -4.28 -29.59 21.50
CA PHE A 369 -5.00 -30.84 21.69
C PHE A 369 -5.15 -31.16 23.18
N GLY A 370 -6.38 -31.48 23.61
CA GLY A 370 -6.67 -31.85 25.01
C GLY A 370 -6.15 -33.21 25.45
N SER A 371 -5.72 -34.07 24.53
CA SER A 371 -5.05 -35.33 24.85
C SER A 371 -4.08 -35.77 23.75
N ILE A 372 -3.00 -36.45 24.15
CA ILE A 372 -2.02 -37.01 23.21
C ILE A 372 -2.64 -38.06 22.28
N SER A 373 -3.60 -38.84 22.77
CA SER A 373 -4.31 -39.86 21.99
C SER A 373 -5.13 -39.23 20.86
N SER A 374 -5.80 -38.11 21.12
CA SER A 374 -6.52 -37.35 20.10
C SER A 374 -5.58 -36.74 19.07
N PHE A 375 -4.45 -36.19 19.53
CA PHE A 375 -3.41 -35.66 18.66
C PHE A 375 -2.83 -36.72 17.74
N GLN A 376 -2.41 -37.87 18.27
CA GLN A 376 -1.82 -38.96 17.48
C GLN A 376 -2.79 -39.51 16.44
N ARG A 377 -4.08 -39.65 16.79
CA ARG A 377 -5.12 -40.07 15.86
C ARG A 377 -5.30 -39.06 14.73
N SER A 378 -5.40 -37.77 15.07
CA SER A 378 -5.55 -36.69 14.08
C SER A 378 -4.30 -36.57 13.20
N PHE A 379 -3.11 -36.63 13.79
CA PHE A 379 -1.84 -36.60 13.07
C PHE A 379 -1.74 -37.76 12.08
N SER A 380 -2.05 -38.98 12.52
CA SER A 380 -2.05 -40.15 11.63
C SER A 380 -3.10 -40.03 10.52
N LYS A 381 -4.28 -39.48 10.81
CA LYS A 381 -5.34 -39.20 9.84
C LYS A 381 -4.87 -38.25 8.73
N TYR A 382 -4.15 -37.18 9.07
CA TYR A 382 -3.76 -36.14 8.10
C TYR A 382 -2.39 -36.41 7.43
N MET A 383 -1.45 -37.05 8.13
CA MET A 383 -0.07 -37.24 7.66
C MET A 383 0.23 -38.68 7.22
N ASN A 384 -0.69 -39.63 7.44
CA ASN A 384 -0.51 -41.06 7.16
C ASN A 384 0.73 -41.70 7.82
N GLN A 385 1.19 -41.11 8.92
CA GLN A 385 2.31 -41.60 9.73
C GLN A 385 2.18 -41.04 11.16
N THR A 386 2.90 -41.63 12.10
CA THR A 386 2.92 -41.14 13.48
C THR A 386 3.78 -39.88 13.61
N PRO A 387 3.55 -39.01 14.62
CA PRO A 387 4.39 -37.84 14.89
C PRO A 387 5.89 -38.17 15.05
N SER A 388 6.20 -39.31 15.69
CA SER A 388 7.57 -39.76 15.91
C SER A 388 8.24 -40.22 14.60
N GLU A 389 7.52 -40.93 13.74
CA GLU A 389 8.00 -41.28 12.41
C GLU A 389 8.24 -40.02 11.57
N TYR A 390 7.28 -39.09 11.57
CA TYR A 390 7.39 -37.81 10.87
C TYR A 390 8.67 -37.06 11.26
N ARG A 391 8.94 -36.91 12.57
CA ARG A 391 10.16 -36.26 13.07
C ARG A 391 11.42 -36.93 12.54
N ARG A 392 11.49 -38.27 12.59
CA ARG A 392 12.70 -39.01 12.17
C ARG A 392 13.08 -38.71 10.72
N PHE A 393 12.11 -38.48 9.85
CA PHE A 393 12.35 -38.22 8.43
C PHE A 393 12.55 -36.74 8.07
N HIS A 394 12.02 -35.82 8.89
CA HIS A 394 11.94 -34.40 8.53
C HIS A 394 12.68 -33.45 9.47
N GLN A 395 13.33 -33.93 10.53
CA GLN A 395 14.10 -33.09 11.43
C GLN A 395 15.37 -32.58 10.74
N CYS A 396 15.48 -31.26 10.58
CA CYS A 396 16.71 -30.62 10.11
C CYS A 396 17.79 -30.79 11.19
N LYS A 397 18.93 -31.39 10.82
CA LYS A 397 20.12 -31.45 11.68
C LYS A 397 20.86 -30.13 11.73
#